data_AF-A0A258G3V5-F1
#
_entry.id   AF-A0A258G3V5-F1
#
_cell.length_a   1.000
_cell.length_b   1.000
_cell.length_c   1.000
_cell.angle_alpha   90.00
_cell.angle_beta   90.00
_cell.angle_gamma   90.00
#
_symmetry.space_group_name_H-M   'P 1'
#
loop_
_entity.id
_entity.type
_entity.pdbx_description
1 polymer ?
#
loop_
_entity_poly.entity_id
_entity_poly.type
_entity_poly.pdbx_seq_one_letter_code
_entity_poly.pdbx_strand_id
1 'polypeptide(L)'
;MSSLTAGAWSMANWAGRFFRKSKGGAVLPALGALLIVALLQLVGVPQLERLGLLLFDGYQRAVPRPYEDAPVRIVDIDDESIRRLGQWPWPRTDIADLTRRLGDAGAASIAYDIVFSEPDRTSPGRIAARLQRTNGNSPTLAALRALPD
;
A
#
# COMPACT_ATOMS: atom_id res chain seq x y z
N MET A 1 7.26 -71.30 43.29
CA MET A 1 5.99 -71.34 42.52
C MET A 1 5.84 -69.98 41.87
N SER A 2 6.17 -69.89 40.57
CA SER A 2 5.23 -69.59 39.46
C SER A 2 4.58 -68.21 39.58
N SER A 3 4.58 -67.29 38.62
CA SER A 3 5.08 -67.13 37.25
C SER A 3 4.44 -65.82 36.74
N LEU A 4 4.85 -65.34 35.55
CA LEU A 4 4.19 -64.31 34.70
C LEU A 4 4.59 -62.85 35.01
N THR A 5 4.84 -61.92 34.07
CA THR A 5 5.43 -61.86 32.73
C THR A 5 5.16 -60.44 32.21
N ALA A 6 6.04 -59.92 31.37
CA ALA A 6 5.78 -58.96 30.29
C ALA A 6 5.62 -57.47 30.65
N GLY A 7 6.53 -56.66 30.10
CA GLY A 7 6.39 -55.21 30.01
C GLY A 7 7.67 -54.44 29.66
N ALA A 8 8.66 -55.06 29.02
CA ALA A 8 9.88 -54.37 28.58
C ALA A 8 9.59 -53.44 27.39
N TRP A 9 9.32 -52.16 27.65
CA TRP A 9 9.34 -51.12 26.62
C TRP A 9 10.78 -50.65 26.37
N SER A 10 11.38 -51.19 25.31
CA SER A 10 12.63 -50.72 24.74
C SER A 10 12.40 -49.41 23.98
N MET A 11 12.60 -48.28 24.65
CA MET A 11 12.57 -46.94 24.05
C MET A 11 13.97 -46.39 23.71
N ALA A 12 15.02 -47.19 23.87
CA ALA A 12 16.40 -46.70 23.85
C ALA A 12 17.09 -46.65 22.46
N ASN A 13 16.46 -47.16 21.38
CA ASN A 13 17.17 -47.33 20.09
C ASN A 13 16.62 -46.53 18.89
N TRP A 14 15.73 -45.55 19.09
CA TRP A 14 15.17 -44.78 17.95
C TRP A 14 15.90 -43.47 17.63
N ALA A 15 16.69 -42.91 18.56
CA ALA A 15 17.27 -41.57 18.41
C ALA A 15 18.64 -41.50 17.70
N GLY A 16 19.18 -42.61 17.19
CA GLY A 16 20.58 -42.69 16.74
C GLY A 16 20.85 -42.65 15.23
N ARG A 17 19.83 -42.56 14.36
CA ARG A 17 20.01 -42.80 12.90
C ARG A 17 19.72 -41.63 11.96
N PHE A 18 19.27 -40.48 12.46
CA PHE A 18 18.92 -39.33 11.60
C PHE A 18 20.00 -38.24 11.51
N PHE A 19 21.04 -38.26 12.35
CA PHE A 19 22.14 -37.29 12.27
C PHE A 19 23.45 -37.94 11.84
N ARG A 20 23.46 -38.54 10.64
CA ARG A 20 24.72 -38.83 9.94
C ARG A 20 25.18 -37.57 9.21
N LYS A 21 26.24 -36.96 9.75
CA LYS A 21 26.98 -35.81 9.22
C LYS A 21 27.41 -36.08 7.75
N SER A 22 26.76 -35.46 6.76
CA SER A 22 27.34 -35.27 5.42
C SER A 22 27.43 -33.77 5.11
N LYS A 23 28.51 -33.15 5.58
CA LYS A 23 28.80 -31.75 5.28
C LYS A 23 29.39 -31.66 3.87
N GLY A 24 28.54 -31.58 2.84
CA GLY A 24 28.98 -31.25 1.47
C GLY A 24 28.03 -31.69 0.35
N GLY A 25 27.42 -32.88 0.44
CA GLY A 25 26.66 -33.46 -0.68
C GLY A 25 25.30 -32.80 -0.96
N ALA A 26 24.66 -32.22 0.05
CA ALA A 26 23.34 -31.58 -0.10
C ALA A 26 23.41 -30.10 -0.51
N VAL A 27 24.60 -29.49 -0.48
CA VAL A 27 24.78 -28.06 -0.78
C VAL A 27 24.67 -27.80 -2.28
N LEU A 28 25.31 -28.64 -3.10
CA LEU A 28 25.26 -28.55 -4.56
C LEU A 28 23.84 -28.62 -5.15
N PRO A 29 22.98 -29.60 -4.79
CA PRO A 29 21.61 -29.63 -5.30
C PRO A 29 20.76 -28.46 -4.79
N ALA A 30 20.99 -27.98 -3.56
CA ALA A 30 20.28 -26.82 -3.03
C ALA A 30 20.66 -25.53 -3.78
N LEU A 31 21.95 -25.31 -4.05
CA LEU A 31 22.42 -24.19 -4.86
C LEU A 31 21.92 -24.28 -6.31
N GLY A 32 21.90 -25.48 -6.88
CA GLY A 32 21.34 -25.71 -8.21
C GLY A 32 19.85 -25.36 -8.28
N ALA A 33 19.05 -25.82 -7.31
CA ALA A 33 17.63 -25.46 -7.21
C ALA A 33 17.43 -23.94 -7.06
N LEU A 34 18.26 -23.29 -6.23
CA LEU A 34 18.19 -21.84 -6.01
C LEU A 34 18.56 -21.07 -7.28
N LEU A 35 19.58 -21.52 -8.03
CA LEU A 35 19.95 -20.95 -9.33
C LEU A 35 18.82 -21.12 -10.36
N ILE A 36 18.16 -22.28 -10.40
CA ILE A 36 17.00 -22.50 -11.29
C ILE A 36 15.88 -21.54 -10.95
N VAL A 37 15.53 -21.40 -9.66
CA VAL A 37 14.51 -20.45 -9.22
C VAL A 37 14.90 -19.01 -9.60
N ALA A 38 16.17 -18.62 -9.42
CA ALA A 38 16.67 -17.31 -9.81
C ALA A 38 16.59 -17.07 -11.33
N LEU A 39 16.91 -18.08 -12.15
CA LEU A 39 16.77 -18.00 -13.61
C LEU A 39 15.30 -17.91 -14.04
N LEU A 40 14.41 -18.67 -13.41
CA LEU A 40 12.96 -18.61 -13.67
C LEU A 40 12.37 -17.24 -13.29
N GLN A 41 12.87 -16.61 -12.24
CA GLN A 41 12.52 -15.24 -11.89
C GLN A 41 13.00 -14.24 -12.96
N LEU A 42 14.22 -14.42 -13.50
CA LEU A 42 14.74 -13.56 -14.58
C LEU A 42 13.91 -13.64 -15.87
N VAL A 43 13.35 -14.81 -16.17
CA VAL A 43 12.48 -15.03 -17.35
C VAL A 43 11.05 -14.53 -17.10
N GLY A 44 10.69 -14.18 -15.86
CA GLY A 44 9.38 -13.61 -15.53
C GLY A 44 8.25 -14.64 -15.56
N VAL A 45 8.48 -15.85 -15.02
CA VAL A 45 7.44 -16.89 -14.95
C VAL A 45 6.31 -16.47 -14.00
N PRO A 46 5.07 -16.25 -14.48
CA PRO A 46 3.99 -15.63 -13.67
C PRO A 46 3.60 -16.41 -12.41
N GLN A 47 3.77 -17.73 -12.41
CA GLN A 47 3.46 -18.60 -11.27
C GLN A 47 4.40 -18.32 -10.09
N LEU A 48 5.68 -18.07 -10.40
CA LEU A 48 6.72 -17.86 -9.40
C LEU A 48 6.60 -16.47 -8.78
N GLU A 49 6.24 -15.47 -9.59
CA GLU A 49 5.90 -14.12 -9.15
C GLU A 49 4.72 -14.13 -8.16
N ARG A 50 3.61 -14.80 -8.52
CA ARG A 50 2.44 -14.95 -7.64
C ARG A 50 2.80 -15.60 -6.30
N LEU A 51 3.59 -16.67 -6.34
CA LEU A 51 4.06 -17.33 -5.11
C LEU A 51 4.91 -16.38 -4.27
N GLY A 52 5.80 -15.61 -4.90
CA GLY A 52 6.60 -14.58 -4.25
C GLY A 52 5.74 -13.52 -3.55
N LEU A 53 4.72 -13.01 -4.23
CA LEU A 53 3.77 -12.02 -3.66
C LEU A 53 3.00 -12.60 -2.47
N LEU A 54 2.50 -13.83 -2.57
CA LEU A 54 1.80 -14.49 -1.46
C LEU A 54 2.70 -14.69 -0.23
N LEU A 55 3.95 -15.12 -0.45
CA LEU A 55 4.94 -15.26 0.62
C LEU A 55 5.28 -13.91 1.25
N PHE A 56 5.42 -12.87 0.42
CA PHE A 56 5.69 -11.51 0.88
C PHE A 56 4.54 -10.96 1.73
N ASP A 57 3.30 -11.09 1.28
CA ASP A 57 2.11 -10.67 2.04
C ASP A 57 2.00 -11.42 3.38
N GLY A 58 2.27 -12.73 3.37
CA GLY A 58 2.31 -13.54 4.58
C GLY A 58 3.38 -13.07 5.56
N TYR A 59 4.58 -12.78 5.07
CA TYR A 59 5.67 -12.23 5.86
C TYR A 59 5.31 -10.86 6.46
N GLN A 60 4.76 -9.95 5.67
CA GLN A 60 4.38 -8.61 6.16
C GLN A 60 3.28 -8.65 7.23
N ARG A 61 2.36 -9.62 7.18
CA ARG A 61 1.35 -9.82 8.22
C ARG A 61 1.90 -10.49 9.48
N ALA A 62 2.80 -11.46 9.32
CA ALA A 62 3.38 -12.21 10.44
C ALA A 62 4.41 -11.37 11.21
N VAL A 63 5.14 -10.52 10.51
CA VAL A 63 6.18 -9.65 11.07
C VAL A 63 5.93 -8.23 10.55
N PRO A 64 4.88 -7.55 11.06
CA PRO A 64 4.61 -6.18 10.66
C PRO A 64 5.78 -5.28 11.06
N ARG A 65 6.09 -4.31 10.20
CA ARG A 65 7.15 -3.35 10.49
C ARG A 65 6.73 -2.52 11.71
N PRO A 66 7.60 -2.34 12.72
CA PRO A 66 7.30 -1.44 13.82
C PRO A 66 7.09 -0.03 13.26
N TYR A 67 6.11 0.68 13.81
CA TYR A 67 5.93 2.09 13.49
C TYR A 67 7.10 2.88 14.05
N GLU A 68 7.72 3.69 13.20
CA GLU A 68 8.73 4.66 13.58
C GLU A 68 8.17 6.05 13.32
N ASP A 69 8.35 6.95 14.28
CA ASP A 69 7.91 8.34 14.11
C ASP A 69 8.81 9.04 13.09
N ALA A 70 8.38 9.02 11.84
CA ALA A 70 9.08 9.65 10.73
C ALA A 70 8.54 11.07 10.48
N PRO A 71 9.36 12.04 10.04
CA PRO A 71 8.93 13.41 9.78
C PRO A 71 7.96 13.55 8.58
N VAL A 72 7.59 12.44 7.94
CA VAL A 72 6.66 12.39 6.81
C VAL A 72 5.29 11.96 7.31
N ARG A 73 4.26 12.74 7.01
CA ARG A 73 2.86 12.42 7.27
C ARG A 73 2.13 12.27 5.95
N ILE A 74 1.34 11.21 5.83
CA ILE A 74 0.46 10.97 4.68
C ILE A 74 -0.94 11.40 5.10
N VAL A 75 -1.56 12.27 4.29
CA VAL A 75 -2.94 12.71 4.46
C VAL A 75 -3.74 12.05 3.34
N ASP A 76 -4.63 11.13 3.72
CA ASP A 76 -5.44 10.38 2.78
C ASP A 76 -6.81 11.04 2.55
N ILE A 77 -7.38 10.82 1.37
CA ILE A 77 -8.76 11.22 1.04
C ILE A 77 -9.61 9.97 1.03
N ASP A 78 -10.22 9.69 2.18
CA ASP A 78 -11.03 8.50 2.40
C ASP A 78 -12.53 8.73 2.17
N ASP A 79 -13.29 7.64 2.25
CA ASP A 79 -14.75 7.65 2.09
C ASP A 79 -15.45 8.53 3.15
N GLU A 80 -14.86 8.71 4.33
CA GLU A 80 -15.39 9.62 5.34
C GLU A 80 -15.21 11.07 4.91
N SER A 81 -14.02 11.44 4.42
CA SER A 81 -13.71 12.76 3.89
C SER A 81 -14.63 13.11 2.72
N ILE A 82 -14.83 12.18 1.78
CA ILE A 82 -15.76 12.36 0.66
C ILE A 82 -17.20 12.54 1.14
N ARG A 83 -17.64 11.77 2.14
CA ARG A 83 -18.99 11.95 2.71
C ARG A 83 -19.18 13.31 3.37
N ARG A 84 -18.12 13.87 3.96
CA ARG A 84 -18.17 15.15 4.68
C ARG A 84 -18.02 16.37 3.77
N LEU A 85 -17.14 16.30 2.78
CA LEU A 85 -16.76 17.43 1.93
C LEU A 85 -17.41 17.38 0.55
N GLY A 86 -17.99 16.24 0.19
CA GLY A 86 -18.64 16.02 -1.10
C GLY A 86 -17.74 15.28 -2.08
N GLN A 87 -18.29 15.12 -3.28
CA GLN A 87 -17.71 14.29 -4.33
C GLN A 87 -16.35 14.84 -4.81
N TRP A 88 -15.36 13.94 -4.90
CA TRP A 88 -14.10 14.18 -5.58
C TRP A 88 -14.28 14.25 -7.12
N PRO A 89 -13.56 15.11 -7.87
CA PRO A 89 -12.51 16.05 -7.44
C PRO A 89 -13.06 17.32 -6.80
N TRP A 90 -12.43 17.74 -5.69
CA TRP A 90 -12.79 18.97 -4.99
C TRP A 90 -12.32 20.23 -5.75
N PRO A 91 -12.99 21.37 -5.54
CA PRO A 91 -12.53 22.67 -6.04
C PRO A 91 -11.11 23.01 -5.58
N ARG A 92 -10.37 23.79 -6.39
CA ARG A 92 -9.00 24.22 -6.06
C ARG A 92 -8.95 25.12 -4.82
N THR A 93 -10.04 25.80 -4.50
CA THR A 93 -10.18 26.57 -3.25
C THR A 93 -10.06 25.68 -2.01
N ASP A 94 -10.63 24.48 -2.04
CA ASP A 94 -10.62 23.55 -0.91
C ASP A 94 -9.23 22.91 -0.77
N ILE A 95 -8.60 22.59 -1.90
CA ILE A 95 -7.22 22.12 -1.93
C ILE A 95 -6.26 23.20 -1.40
N ALA A 96 -6.46 24.48 -1.75
CA ALA A 96 -5.66 25.59 -1.24
C ALA A 96 -5.86 25.82 0.27
N ASP A 97 -7.10 25.68 0.77
CA ASP A 97 -7.38 25.71 2.21
C ASP A 97 -6.66 24.58 2.95
N LEU A 98 -6.66 23.37 2.38
CA LEU A 98 -5.88 22.24 2.89
C LEU A 98 -4.38 22.54 2.89
N THR A 99 -3.82 23.08 1.80
CA THR A 99 -2.39 23.47 1.74
C THR A 99 -2.03 24.42 2.87
N ARG A 100 -2.84 25.46 3.08
CA ARG A 100 -2.62 26.46 4.12
C ARG A 100 -2.65 25.84 5.51
N ARG A 101 -3.66 25.03 5.82
CA ARG A 101 -3.76 24.34 7.11
C ARG A 101 -2.58 23.41 7.38
N LEU A 102 -2.06 22.73 6.35
CA LEU A 102 -0.87 21.90 6.47
C LEU A 102 0.39 22.73 6.74
N GLY A 103 0.51 23.89 6.07
CA GLY A 103 1.57 24.85 6.34
C GLY A 103 1.51 25.39 7.78
N ASP A 104 0.33 25.79 8.24
CA ASP A 104 0.09 26.27 9.61
C ASP A 104 0.38 25.19 10.66
N ALA A 105 0.18 23.92 10.32
CA ALA A 105 0.53 22.77 11.14
C ALA A 105 2.04 22.44 11.15
N GLY A 106 2.87 23.19 10.40
CA GLY A 106 4.32 23.05 10.40
C GLY A 106 4.89 22.17 9.29
N ALA A 107 4.13 21.87 8.24
CA ALA A 107 4.66 21.13 7.09
C ALA A 107 5.76 21.94 6.39
N ALA A 108 6.99 21.40 6.35
CA ALA A 108 8.12 22.03 5.65
C ALA A 108 8.02 21.92 4.12
N SER A 109 7.36 20.87 3.63
CA SER A 109 7.05 20.66 2.22
C SER A 109 5.74 19.89 2.09
N ILE A 110 5.00 20.14 1.01
CA ILE A 110 3.72 19.50 0.73
C ILE A 110 3.80 18.95 -0.69
N ALA A 111 3.55 17.65 -0.84
CA ALA A 111 3.48 16.98 -2.13
C ALA A 111 2.07 16.44 -2.34
N TYR A 112 1.56 16.60 -3.56
CA TYR A 112 0.27 16.06 -3.98
C TYR A 112 0.50 14.85 -4.87
N ASP A 113 -0.08 13.70 -4.51
CA ASP A 113 -0.17 12.53 -5.39
C ASP A 113 -1.37 12.65 -6.34
N ILE A 114 -1.52 13.82 -6.96
CA ILE A 114 -2.66 14.20 -7.80
C ILE A 114 -2.15 15.13 -8.89
N VAL A 115 -2.61 14.89 -10.12
CA VAL A 115 -2.22 15.70 -11.28
C VAL A 115 -3.25 16.81 -11.53
N PHE A 116 -2.78 18.06 -11.55
CA PHE A 116 -3.60 19.25 -11.83
C PHE A 116 -3.45 19.76 -13.28
N SER A 117 -3.61 18.88 -14.27
CA SER A 117 -3.38 19.22 -15.70
C SER A 117 -4.34 20.26 -16.26
N GLU A 118 -5.57 20.28 -15.76
CA GLU A 118 -6.66 21.08 -16.32
C GLU A 118 -7.08 22.19 -15.35
N PRO A 119 -7.59 23.34 -15.87
CA PRO A 119 -8.20 24.36 -15.04
C PRO A 119 -9.39 23.83 -14.23
N ASP A 120 -9.58 24.35 -13.03
CA ASP A 120 -10.68 23.94 -12.14
C ASP A 120 -12.05 24.14 -12.80
N ARG A 121 -12.81 23.05 -12.92
CA ARG A 121 -14.12 23.01 -13.56
C ARG A 121 -15.24 23.60 -12.69
N THR A 122 -14.98 23.75 -11.40
CA THR A 122 -15.91 24.24 -10.37
C THR A 122 -15.58 25.66 -9.90
N SER A 123 -14.54 26.28 -10.44
CA SER A 123 -14.20 27.68 -10.16
C SER A 123 -15.34 28.64 -10.54
N PRO A 124 -15.54 29.73 -9.79
CA PRO A 124 -16.56 30.73 -10.08
C PRO A 124 -16.48 31.28 -11.51
N GLY A 125 -15.27 31.56 -12.02
CA GLY A 125 -15.06 32.03 -13.38
C GLY A 125 -15.55 31.03 -14.44
N ARG A 126 -15.31 29.73 -14.24
CA ARG A 126 -15.75 28.67 -15.16
C ARG A 126 -17.25 28.42 -15.10
N ILE A 127 -17.85 28.53 -13.91
CA ILE A 127 -19.30 28.47 -13.73
C ILE A 127 -19.96 29.65 -14.45
N ALA A 128 -19.43 30.88 -14.30
CA ALA A 128 -19.92 32.07 -15.00
C ALA A 128 -19.86 31.89 -16.53
N ALA A 129 -18.75 31.36 -17.06
CA ALA A 129 -18.62 31.08 -18.50
C ALA A 129 -19.61 30.02 -19.00
N ARG A 130 -19.96 29.02 -18.19
CA ARG A 130 -21.01 28.05 -18.51
C ARG A 130 -22.39 28.70 -18.51
N LEU A 131 -22.73 29.48 -17.48
CA LEU A 131 -24.03 30.15 -17.37
C LEU A 131 -24.27 31.17 -18.48
N GLN A 132 -23.22 31.88 -18.93
CA GLN A 132 -23.32 32.80 -20.05
C GLN A 132 -23.79 32.11 -21.34
N ARG A 133 -23.45 30.83 -21.54
CA ARG A 133 -23.89 30.04 -22.71
C ARG A 133 -25.33 29.54 -22.59
N THR A 134 -25.87 29.45 -21.38
CA THR A 134 -27.23 28.95 -21.12
C THR A 134 -28.20 30.08 -20.80
N ASN A 135 -27.92 31.32 -21.23
CA ASN A 135 -28.73 32.52 -20.97
C ASN A 135 -28.93 32.85 -19.47
N GLY A 136 -27.89 32.69 -18.65
CA GLY A 136 -27.91 33.08 -17.24
C GLY A 136 -28.05 34.59 -17.02
N ASN A 137 -28.64 34.97 -15.88
CA ASN A 137 -28.92 36.37 -15.54
C ASN A 137 -27.64 37.21 -15.34
N SER A 138 -27.60 38.42 -15.90
CA SER A 138 -26.44 39.33 -15.83
C SER A 138 -25.93 39.65 -14.42
N PRO A 139 -26.79 39.88 -13.40
CA PRO A 139 -26.31 40.16 -12.03
C PRO A 139 -25.57 38.97 -11.42
N THR A 140 -26.03 37.74 -11.68
CA THR A 140 -25.39 36.51 -11.20
C THR A 140 -24.04 36.29 -11.87
N LEU A 141 -23.94 36.57 -13.16
CA LEU A 141 -22.67 36.49 -13.89
C LEU A 141 -21.63 37.49 -13.35
N ALA A 142 -22.06 38.71 -13.02
CA ALA A 142 -21.19 39.71 -12.41
C ALA A 142 -20.73 39.28 -11.01
N ALA A 143 -21.63 38.75 -10.19
CA ALA A 143 -21.30 38.26 -8.85
C ALA A 143 -20.29 37.10 -8.90
N LEU A 144 -20.50 36.11 -9.78
CA LEU A 144 -19.58 34.96 -9.90
C LEU A 144 -18.19 35.37 -10.37
N ARG A 145 -18.08 36.35 -11.28
CA ARG A 145 -16.78 36.86 -11.77
C ARG A 145 -16.02 37.70 -10.74
N ALA A 146 -16.70 38.21 -9.73
CA ALA A 146 -16.08 38.98 -8.65
C ALA A 146 -15.48 38.09 -7.54
N LEU A 147 -15.82 36.79 -7.53
CA LEU A 147 -15.28 35.84 -6.57
C LEU A 147 -13.85 35.41 -6.98
N PRO A 148 -12.99 35.09 -6.01
CA PRO A 148 -11.68 34.49 -6.28
C PRO A 148 -11.86 33.07 -6.85
N ASP A 149 -10.93 32.68 -7.72
CA ASP A 149 -10.82 31.31 -8.25
C ASP A 149 -9.98 30.40 -7.35
#